data_AF-A0A1F7I066-F1
#
_entry.id   AF-A0A1F7I066-F1
#
_cell.length_a   1.000
_cell.length_b   1.000
_cell.length_c   1.000
_cell.angle_alpha   90.00
_cell.angle_beta   90.00
_cell.angle_gamma   90.00
#
_symmetry.space_group_name_H-M   'P 1'
#
loop_
_entity.id
_entity.type
_entity.pdbx_description
1 polymer ?
#
loop_
_entity_poly.entity_id
_entity_poly.type
_entity_poly.pdbx_seq_one_letter_code
_entity_poly.pdbx_strand_id
1 'polypeptide(L)'
;MKKHFYSHLVEIDSIIVSLATLDISAKEKQELILIVESSVHHLVVDTVLSELVEEDKKIFIIHLAKENHIGLWTFLNHKIHNVEDKIRQAVSGLVSELHQDIEKTKKQKK
;
A
#
# COMPACT_ATOMS: atom_id res chain seq x y z
N MET A 1 -11.89 -5.63 -2.53
CA MET A 1 -10.45 -5.39 -2.78
C MET A 1 -10.17 -5.56 -4.27
N LYS A 2 -9.75 -4.50 -4.96
CA LYS A 2 -9.19 -4.66 -6.32
C LYS A 2 -7.89 -5.44 -6.20
N LYS A 3 -7.70 -6.45 -7.05
CA LYS A 3 -6.43 -7.18 -7.12
C LYS A 3 -5.40 -6.26 -7.77
N HIS A 4 -4.51 -5.72 -6.97
CA HIS A 4 -3.37 -4.97 -7.46
C HIS A 4 -2.20 -5.93 -7.69
N PHE A 5 -1.23 -5.50 -8.50
CA PHE A 5 -0.03 -6.32 -8.77
C PHE A 5 0.77 -6.64 -7.49
N TYR A 6 0.66 -5.77 -6.48
CA TYR A 6 1.32 -5.90 -5.18
C TYR A 6 0.43 -6.54 -4.09
N SER A 7 -0.80 -6.95 -4.39
CA SER A 7 -1.72 -7.49 -3.36
C SER A 7 -1.19 -8.74 -2.65
N HIS A 8 -0.21 -9.44 -3.23
CA HIS A 8 0.45 -10.60 -2.62
C HIS A 8 1.62 -10.21 -1.67
N LEU A 9 2.07 -8.96 -1.72
CA LEU A 9 3.17 -8.44 -0.89
C LEU A 9 2.66 -7.67 0.33
N VAL A 10 1.39 -7.29 0.31
CA VAL A 10 0.82 -6.32 1.24
C VAL A 10 -0.31 -6.97 2.03
N GLU A 11 -0.13 -7.05 3.35
CA GLU A 11 -1.12 -7.53 4.31
C GLU A 11 -1.61 -6.37 5.19
N ILE A 12 -2.83 -5.89 4.92
CA ILE A 12 -3.49 -4.84 5.73
C ILE A 12 -4.44 -5.40 6.78
N ASP A 13 -4.60 -6.73 6.86
CA ASP A 13 -5.52 -7.39 7.79
C ASP A 13 -5.23 -7.03 9.25
N SER A 14 -3.95 -6.85 9.58
CA SER A 14 -3.53 -6.41 10.91
C SER A 14 -4.16 -5.06 11.30
N ILE A 15 -4.23 -4.10 10.36
CA ILE A 15 -4.87 -2.80 10.59
C ILE A 15 -6.37 -2.97 10.80
N ILE A 16 -7.03 -3.85 10.03
CA ILE A 16 -8.47 -4.11 10.17
C ILE A 16 -8.80 -4.63 11.57
N VAL A 17 -7.95 -5.51 12.10
CA VAL A 17 -8.05 -6.02 13.48
C VAL A 17 -7.84 -4.89 14.49
N SER A 18 -6.79 -4.07 14.32
CA SER A 18 -6.54 -2.93 15.21
C SER A 18 -7.67 -1.90 15.18
N LEU A 19 -8.23 -1.57 14.02
CA LEU A 19 -9.40 -0.71 13.90
C LEU A 19 -10.65 -1.30 14.56
N ALA A 20 -10.79 -2.63 14.61
CA ALA A 20 -11.91 -3.29 15.31
C ALA A 20 -11.88 -3.07 16.83
N THR A 21 -10.72 -2.73 17.37
CA THR A 21 -10.56 -2.46 18.81
C THR A 21 -10.80 -1.00 19.17
N LEU A 22 -11.06 -0.13 18.18
CA LEU A 22 -11.50 1.24 18.41
C LEU A 22 -13.02 1.28 18.61
N ASP A 23 -13.46 2.11 19.55
CA ASP A 23 -14.89 2.42 19.73
C ASP A 23 -15.32 3.48 18.70
N ILE A 24 -15.51 3.02 17.46
CA ILE A 24 -15.96 3.81 16.31
C ILE A 24 -17.09 3.08 15.59
N SER A 25 -17.91 3.81 14.85
CA SER A 25 -18.99 3.19 14.08
C SER A 25 -18.46 2.31 12.94
N ALA A 26 -19.29 1.35 12.50
CA ALA A 26 -18.97 0.51 11.35
C ALA A 26 -18.71 1.34 10.07
N LYS A 27 -19.41 2.47 9.91
CA LYS A 27 -19.23 3.37 8.78
C LYS A 27 -17.86 4.05 8.82
N GLU A 28 -17.47 4.60 9.96
CA GLU A 28 -16.14 5.20 10.15
C GLU A 28 -15.02 4.18 9.93
N LYS A 29 -15.21 2.95 10.42
CA LYS A 29 -14.26 1.86 10.18
C LYS A 29 -14.09 1.57 8.69
N GLN A 30 -15.18 1.52 7.92
CA GLN A 30 -15.11 1.31 6.47
C GLN A 30 -14.39 2.45 5.77
N GLU A 31 -14.67 3.70 6.13
CA GLU A 31 -13.97 4.86 5.57
C GLU A 31 -12.46 4.79 5.87
N LEU A 32 -12.07 4.43 7.09
CA LEU A 32 -10.66 4.25 7.45
C LEU A 32 -10.00 3.14 6.64
N ILE A 33 -10.68 2.01 6.43
CA ILE A 33 -10.15 0.93 5.58
C ILE A 33 -9.93 1.42 4.14
N LEU A 34 -10.87 2.17 3.57
CA LEU A 34 -10.72 2.77 2.23
C LEU A 34 -9.54 3.74 2.16
N ILE A 35 -9.34 4.55 3.20
CA ILE A 35 -8.21 5.48 3.30
C ILE A 35 -6.89 4.71 3.37
N VAL A 36 -6.83 3.61 4.14
CA VAL A 36 -5.65 2.75 4.24
C VAL A 36 -5.34 2.10 2.89
N GLU A 37 -6.35 1.52 2.23
CA GLU A 37 -6.19 0.92 0.90
C GLU A 37 -5.67 1.92 -0.13
N SER A 38 -6.23 3.14 -0.15
CA SER A 38 -5.80 4.22 -1.04
C SER A 38 -4.38 4.70 -0.74
N SER A 39 -4.07 4.87 0.54
CA SER A 39 -2.73 5.28 1.01
C SER A 39 -1.66 4.26 0.63
N VAL A 40 -1.95 2.98 0.85
CA VAL A 40 -1.07 1.87 0.42
C VAL A 40 -0.88 1.92 -1.09
N HIS A 41 -1.96 2.06 -1.86
CA HIS A 41 -1.87 2.11 -3.31
C HIS A 41 -0.98 3.25 -3.80
N HIS A 42 -1.21 4.46 -3.30
CA HIS A 42 -0.40 5.62 -3.66
C HIS A 42 1.06 5.45 -3.25
N LEU A 43 1.32 4.94 -2.05
CA LEU A 43 2.68 4.72 -1.57
C LEU A 43 3.44 3.72 -2.45
N VAL A 44 2.81 2.61 -2.85
CA VAL A 44 3.45 1.62 -3.73
C VAL A 44 3.75 2.22 -5.10
N VAL A 45 2.77 2.94 -5.67
CA VAL A 45 2.95 3.61 -6.97
C VAL A 45 4.07 4.65 -6.89
N ASP A 46 4.13 5.45 -5.83
CA ASP A 46 5.16 6.48 -5.63
C ASP A 46 6.55 5.85 -5.41
N THR A 47 6.65 4.80 -4.59
CA THR A 47 7.89 4.04 -4.36
C THR A 47 8.44 3.49 -5.66
N VAL A 48 7.57 2.95 -6.54
CA VAL A 48 8.00 2.46 -7.84
C VAL A 48 8.37 3.61 -8.77
N LEU A 49 7.56 4.66 -8.85
CA LEU A 49 7.81 5.80 -9.74
C LEU A 49 9.06 6.60 -9.35
N SER A 50 9.45 6.63 -8.07
CA SER A 50 10.65 7.33 -7.61
C SER A 50 11.96 6.64 -8.02
N GLU A 51 11.91 5.33 -8.24
CA GLU A 51 13.06 4.51 -8.67
C GLU A 51 13.23 4.46 -10.20
N LEU A 52 12.20 4.85 -10.96
CA LEU A 52 12.21 4.83 -12.41
C LEU A 52 12.64 6.19 -12.99
N VAL A 53 13.33 6.16 -14.13
CA VAL A 53 13.57 7.36 -14.96
C VAL A 53 12.30 7.76 -15.72
N GLU A 54 12.18 9.01 -16.19
CA GLU A 54 10.95 9.52 -16.81
C GLU A 54 10.37 8.64 -17.93
N GLU A 55 11.23 8.06 -18.77
CA GLU A 55 10.81 7.17 -19.87
C GLU A 55 10.19 5.88 -19.31
N ASP A 56 10.79 5.32 -18.28
CA ASP A 56 10.33 4.10 -17.63
C ASP A 56 9.05 4.33 -16.81
N LYS A 57 8.86 5.53 -16.25
CA LYS A 57 7.59 5.91 -15.58
C LYS A 57 6.40 5.83 -16.53
N LYS A 58 6.56 6.29 -17.78
CA LYS A 58 5.50 6.20 -18.80
C LYS A 58 5.15 4.74 -19.10
N ILE A 59 6.16 3.88 -19.24
CA ILE A 59 5.97 2.45 -19.49
C ILE A 59 5.24 1.79 -18.31
N PHE A 60 5.65 2.10 -17.08
CA PHE A 60 5.00 1.62 -15.86
C PHE A 60 3.51 2.00 -15.83
N ILE A 61 3.18 3.27 -16.04
CA ILE A 61 1.78 3.75 -16.02
C ILE A 61 0.94 3.04 -17.08
N ILE A 62 1.48 2.82 -18.28
CA ILE A 62 0.79 2.09 -19.36
C ILE A 62 0.51 0.64 -18.94
N HIS A 63 1.49 -0.05 -18.34
CA HIS A 63 1.31 -1.43 -17.87
C HIS A 63 0.32 -1.52 -16.71
N LEU A 64 0.35 -0.54 -15.79
CA LEU A 64 -0.59 -0.42 -14.68
C LEU A 64 -2.02 -0.21 -15.17
N ALA A 65 -2.22 0.70 -16.15
CA ALA A 65 -3.53 0.98 -16.75
C ALA A 65 -4.09 -0.21 -17.54
N LYS A 66 -3.23 -1.06 -18.11
CA LYS A 66 -3.60 -2.29 -18.81
C LYS A 66 -3.84 -3.49 -17.89
N GLU A 67 -3.70 -3.32 -16.57
CA GLU A 67 -3.80 -4.40 -15.57
C GLU A 67 -2.89 -5.61 -15.88
N ASN A 68 -1.80 -5.39 -16.63
CA ASN A 68 -0.86 -6.46 -16.99
C ASN A 68 0.13 -6.71 -15.85
N HIS A 69 -0.33 -7.38 -14.80
CA HIS A 69 0.47 -7.62 -13.59
C HIS A 69 1.77 -8.38 -13.87
N ILE A 70 1.75 -9.37 -14.76
CA ILE A 70 2.94 -10.18 -15.09
C ILE A 70 3.97 -9.34 -15.83
N GLY A 71 3.54 -8.63 -16.89
CA GLY A 71 4.44 -7.78 -17.67
C GLY A 71 5.00 -6.62 -16.84
N LEU A 72 4.18 -6.06 -15.94
CA LEU A 72 4.60 -5.03 -14.99
C LEU A 72 5.71 -5.56 -14.08
N TRP A 73 5.54 -6.74 -13.48
CA TRP A 73 6.56 -7.34 -12.61
C TRP A 73 7.87 -7.63 -13.33
N THR A 74 7.82 -8.17 -14.55
CA THR A 74 9.03 -8.41 -15.35
C THR A 74 9.75 -7.10 -15.67
N PHE A 75 9.01 -6.06 -16.04
CA PHE A 75 9.58 -4.73 -16.29
C PHE A 75 10.23 -4.15 -15.03
N LEU A 76 9.52 -4.22 -13.89
CA LEU A 76 10.01 -3.71 -12.62
C LEU A 76 11.24 -4.45 -12.12
N ASN A 77 11.24 -5.78 -12.14
CA ASN A 77 12.40 -6.60 -11.73
C ASN A 77 13.63 -6.37 -12.62
N HIS A 78 13.44 -6.02 -13.89
CA HIS A 78 14.54 -5.70 -14.79
C HIS A 78 15.10 -4.28 -14.55
N LYS A 79 14.26 -3.33 -14.14
CA LYS A 79 14.63 -1.91 -13.99
C LYS A 79 15.06 -1.55 -12.56
N ILE A 80 14.41 -2.15 -11.57
CA ILE A 80 14.59 -1.86 -10.16
C ILE A 80 15.07 -3.14 -9.48
N HIS A 81 16.27 -3.08 -8.91
CA HIS A 81 16.79 -4.19 -8.13
C HIS A 81 16.02 -4.31 -6.80
N ASN A 82 15.57 -5.52 -6.47
CA ASN A 82 14.80 -5.83 -5.25
C ASN A 82 13.54 -4.96 -5.07
N VAL A 83 12.80 -4.73 -6.15
CA VAL A 83 11.55 -3.94 -6.11
C VAL A 83 10.52 -4.52 -5.14
N GLU A 84 10.44 -5.84 -5.01
CA GLU A 84 9.55 -6.52 -4.06
C GLU A 84 9.86 -6.10 -2.61
N ASP A 85 11.13 -6.16 -2.20
CA ASP A 85 11.57 -5.73 -0.88
C ASP A 85 11.32 -4.24 -0.64
N LYS A 86 11.56 -3.38 -1.65
CA LYS A 86 11.30 -1.94 -1.53
C LYS A 86 9.82 -1.65 -1.28
N ILE A 87 8.95 -2.29 -2.05
CA ILE A 87 7.49 -2.18 -1.88
C ILE A 87 7.09 -2.69 -0.49
N ARG A 88 7.59 -3.86 -0.10
CA ARG A 88 7.29 -4.47 1.20
C ARG A 88 7.74 -3.59 2.35
N GLN A 89 8.94 -3.02 2.27
CA GLN A 89 9.49 -2.13 3.30
C GLN A 89 8.69 -0.84 3.41
N ALA A 90 8.36 -0.20 2.28
CA ALA A 90 7.55 1.02 2.27
C ALA A 90 6.18 0.77 2.91
N VAL A 91 5.48 -0.27 2.48
CA VAL A 91 4.17 -0.62 3.02
C VAL A 91 4.25 -1.02 4.49
N SER A 92 5.24 -1.81 4.90
CA SER A 92 5.44 -2.17 6.30
C SER A 92 5.69 -0.95 7.17
N GLY A 93 6.40 0.06 6.66
CA GLY A 93 6.59 1.35 7.33
C GLY A 93 5.25 2.04 7.57
N LEU A 94 4.47 2.24 6.52
CA LEU A 94 3.15 2.85 6.61
C LEU A 94 2.21 2.08 7.55
N VAL A 95 2.18 0.76 7.45
CA VAL A 95 1.36 -0.10 8.33
C VAL A 95 1.76 0.10 9.79
N SER A 96 3.07 0.13 10.08
CA SER A 96 3.58 0.39 11.43
C SER A 96 3.19 1.78 11.93
N GLU A 97 3.29 2.82 11.11
CA GLU A 97 2.88 4.19 11.48
C GLU A 97 1.38 4.24 11.80
N LEU A 98 0.54 3.64 10.96
CA LEU A 98 -0.90 3.57 11.18
C LEU A 98 -1.26 2.83 12.47
N HIS A 99 -0.58 1.71 12.77
CA HIS A 99 -0.76 1.02 14.05
C HIS A 99 -0.39 1.91 15.24
N GLN A 100 0.72 2.65 15.16
CA GLN A 100 1.12 3.57 16.22
C GLN A 100 0.09 4.68 16.42
N ASP A 101 -0.48 5.20 15.34
CA ASP A 101 -1.49 6.26 15.42
C ASP A 101 -2.80 5.75 16.02
N ILE A 102 -3.24 4.55 15.63
CA ILE A 102 -4.41 3.88 16.25
C ILE A 102 -4.18 3.69 17.77
N GLU A 103 -3.00 3.22 18.17
CA GLU A 103 -2.65 3.03 19.59
C GLU A 103 -2.59 4.36 20.37
N LYS A 104 -2.08 5.43 19.77
CA LYS A 104 -2.11 6.78 20.39
C LYS A 104 -3.54 7.26 20.59
N THR A 105 -4.42 7.09 19.60
CA THR A 105 -5.84 7.47 19.71
C THR A 105 -6.53 6.73 20.84
N LYS A 106 -6.25 5.44 21.05
CA LYS A 106 -6.77 4.69 22.20
C LYS A 106 -6.31 5.25 23.53
N LYS A 107 -5.01 5.59 23.64
CA LYS A 107 -4.42 6.11 24.89
C LYS A 107 -4.95 7.48 25.26
N GLN A 108 -5.29 8.32 24.29
CA GLN A 108 -5.86 9.66 24.54
C GLN A 108 -7.35 9.63 24.92
N LYS A 109 -8.07 8.55 24.62
CA LYS A 109 -9.47 8.34 25.02
C LYS A 109 -9.63 7.67 26.40
N LYS A 110 -8.53 7.31 27.08
CA LYS A 110 -8.50 6.77 28.44
C LYS A 110 -8.14 7.85 29.45
#